data_AF-V9IF59-F1
#
_entry.id   AF-V9IF59-F1
#
_cell.length_a   1.000
_cell.length_b   1.000
_cell.length_c   1.000
_cell.angle_alpha   90.00
_cell.angle_beta   90.00
_cell.angle_gamma   90.00
#
_symmetry.space_group_name_H-M   'P 1'
#
loop_
_entity.id
_entity.type
_entity.pdbx_description
1 polymer ?
#
loop_
_entity_poly.entity_id
_entity_poly.type
_entity_poly.pdbx_seq_one_letter_code
_entity_poly.pdbx_strand_id
1 'polypeptide(L)'
;MQNSLKELWSLFDFILPGKLGTLPAFLEHCAGPITRGGYANATPLQEATALQVAMMLRDAITPYMLRRTKNDVQHHVSLPEKNEQVLFCSLTEEQKKLYKKYLRSTDVSFILHEKNNIENGKYRARLLIALSALRKICNHPDLYLYTSPIVKFEFYYIIYIAILYISFIILIRFLFRILMKTLIYQMKHWRNLDTGNILAR
;
A
#
# COMPACT_ATOMS: atom_id res chain seq x y z
N MET A 1 13.99 -7.38 -0.46
CA MET A 1 13.09 -8.46 -0.90
C MET A 1 11.67 -7.94 -0.91
N GLN A 2 11.18 -7.47 -2.06
CA GLN A 2 9.85 -6.86 -2.18
C GLN A 2 8.82 -7.97 -2.48
N ASN A 3 8.52 -8.79 -1.47
CA ASN A 3 7.35 -9.69 -1.44
C ASN A 3 7.28 -10.86 -2.46
N SER A 4 8.31 -11.14 -3.25
CA SER A 4 8.32 -12.27 -4.19
C SER A 4 9.44 -13.27 -3.90
N LEU A 5 9.10 -14.54 -3.71
CA LEU A 5 10.07 -15.63 -3.56
C LEU A 5 10.88 -15.85 -4.85
N LYS A 6 10.35 -15.47 -6.01
CA LYS A 6 11.08 -15.50 -7.29
C LYS A 6 12.22 -14.47 -7.31
N GLU A 7 12.00 -13.29 -6.76
CA GLU A 7 13.05 -12.27 -6.63
C GLU A 7 14.12 -12.72 -5.65
N LEU A 8 13.71 -13.35 -4.54
CA LEU A 8 14.63 -13.99 -3.60
C LEU A 8 15.52 -15.02 -4.31
N TRP A 9 14.94 -15.93 -5.09
CA TRP A 9 15.70 -16.90 -5.87
C TRP A 9 16.67 -16.21 -6.84
N SER A 10 16.22 -15.19 -7.57
CA SER A 10 17.04 -14.49 -8.56
C SER A 10 18.25 -13.79 -7.92
N LEU A 11 18.08 -13.23 -6.72
CA LEU A 11 19.19 -12.62 -5.98
C LEU A 11 20.18 -13.66 -5.46
N PHE A 12 19.69 -14.81 -4.99
CA PHE A 12 20.55 -15.89 -4.54
C PHE A 12 21.29 -16.57 -5.70
N ASP A 13 20.65 -16.74 -6.85
CA ASP A 13 21.30 -17.29 -8.03
C ASP A 13 22.40 -16.35 -8.55
N PHE A 14 22.20 -15.03 -8.43
CA PHE A 14 23.22 -14.05 -8.77
C PHE A 14 24.43 -14.06 -7.81
N ILE A 15 24.21 -14.14 -6.50
CA ILE A 15 25.28 -14.06 -5.49
C ILE A 15 25.96 -15.43 -5.27
N LEU A 16 25.18 -16.50 -5.29
CA LEU A 16 25.61 -17.87 -5.01
C LEU A 16 24.87 -18.86 -5.93
N PRO A 17 25.28 -18.95 -7.21
CA PRO A 17 24.59 -19.75 -8.22
C PRO A 17 24.49 -21.22 -7.81
N GLY A 18 23.34 -21.83 -8.07
CA GLY A 18 23.07 -23.24 -7.78
C GLY A 18 22.72 -23.57 -6.32
N LYS A 19 22.83 -22.63 -5.36
CA LYS A 19 22.53 -22.89 -3.95
C LYS A 19 21.08 -23.30 -3.70
N LEU A 20 20.15 -22.68 -4.41
CA LEU A 20 18.70 -22.94 -4.29
C LEU A 20 18.18 -23.86 -5.42
N GLY A 21 19.09 -24.49 -6.17
CA GLY A 21 18.75 -25.27 -7.35
C GLY A 21 18.22 -24.42 -8.51
N THR A 22 17.59 -25.07 -9.48
CA THR A 22 17.03 -24.40 -10.66
C THR A 22 15.74 -23.66 -10.32
N LEU A 23 15.45 -22.59 -11.08
CA LEU A 23 14.23 -21.80 -10.87
C LEU A 23 12.94 -22.64 -10.91
N PRO A 24 12.73 -23.58 -11.86
CA PRO A 24 11.52 -24.38 -11.89
C PRO A 24 11.35 -25.23 -10.62
N ALA A 25 12.41 -25.91 -10.17
CA ALA A 25 12.38 -26.73 -8.96
C ALA A 25 12.11 -25.88 -7.72
N PHE A 26 12.70 -24.69 -7.63
CA PHE A 26 12.44 -23.76 -6.53
C PHE A 26 10.99 -23.28 -6.52
N LEU A 27 10.42 -22.96 -7.69
CA LEU A 27 9.02 -22.53 -7.78
C LEU A 27 8.05 -23.64 -7.39
N GLU A 28 8.33 -24.88 -7.78
CA GLU A 28 7.49 -26.04 -7.49
C GLU A 28 7.56 -26.47 -6.02
N HIS A 29 8.76 -26.59 -5.47
CA HIS A 29 8.98 -27.17 -4.14
C HIS A 29 9.04 -26.13 -3.02
N CYS A 30 9.35 -24.86 -3.31
CA CYS A 30 9.41 -23.80 -2.31
C CYS A 30 8.30 -22.77 -2.51
N ALA A 31 8.33 -22.02 -3.62
CA ALA A 31 7.46 -20.85 -3.77
C ALA A 31 5.97 -21.21 -3.84
N GLY A 32 5.62 -22.26 -4.58
CA GLY A 32 4.25 -22.75 -4.73
C GLY A 32 3.61 -23.17 -3.40
N PRO A 33 4.21 -24.10 -2.64
CA PRO A 33 3.70 -24.52 -1.33
C PRO A 33 3.54 -23.37 -0.34
N ILE A 34 4.56 -22.49 -0.22
CA ILE A 34 4.49 -21.32 0.67
C ILE A 34 3.34 -20.40 0.28
N THR A 35 3.16 -20.14 -1.02
CA THR A 35 2.07 -19.29 -1.52
C THR A 35 0.71 -19.92 -1.24
N ARG A 36 0.56 -21.25 -1.46
CA ARG A 36 -0.70 -21.97 -1.23
C ARG A 36 -1.13 -21.95 0.23
N GLY A 37 -0.20 -22.19 1.17
CA GLY A 37 -0.52 -22.15 2.59
C GLY A 37 -0.71 -20.72 3.14
N GLY A 38 -0.36 -19.69 2.37
CA GLY A 38 -0.63 -18.29 2.73
C GLY A 38 -2.02 -17.80 2.34
N TYR A 39 -2.83 -18.59 1.62
CA TYR A 39 -4.19 -18.21 1.27
C TYR A 39 -5.17 -18.41 2.44
N ALA A 40 -6.15 -17.52 2.56
CA ALA A 40 -7.15 -17.57 3.63
C ALA A 40 -8.04 -18.84 3.60
N ASN A 41 -8.07 -19.56 2.49
CA ASN A 41 -8.79 -20.82 2.31
C ASN A 41 -7.86 -22.05 2.33
N ALA A 42 -6.63 -21.90 2.81
CA ALA A 42 -5.69 -23.01 2.94
C ALA A 42 -6.22 -24.05 3.93
N THR A 43 -5.96 -25.33 3.65
CA THR A 43 -6.24 -26.39 4.61
C THR A 43 -5.15 -26.42 5.70
N PRO A 44 -5.43 -26.97 6.90
CA PRO A 44 -4.42 -27.10 7.95
C PRO A 44 -3.15 -27.84 7.50
N LEU A 45 -3.29 -28.81 6.59
CA LEU A 45 -2.17 -29.51 5.97
C LEU A 45 -1.33 -28.59 5.08
N GLN A 46 -1.97 -27.72 4.30
CA GLN A 46 -1.27 -26.76 3.43
C GLN A 46 -0.55 -25.70 4.25
N GLU A 47 -1.14 -25.21 5.34
CA GLU A 47 -0.51 -24.28 6.28
C GLU A 47 0.73 -24.90 6.94
N ALA A 48 0.59 -26.12 7.48
CA ALA A 48 1.72 -26.85 8.09
C ALA A 48 2.85 -27.08 7.09
N THR A 49 2.50 -27.50 5.86
CA THR A 49 3.47 -27.70 4.78
C THR A 49 4.18 -26.39 4.43
N ALA A 50 3.43 -25.29 4.28
CA ALA A 50 3.99 -23.99 3.97
C ALA A 50 4.96 -23.50 5.06
N LEU A 51 4.60 -23.68 6.33
CA LEU A 51 5.46 -23.34 7.46
C LEU A 51 6.76 -24.14 7.44
N GLN A 52 6.68 -25.46 7.25
CA GLN A 52 7.86 -26.32 7.19
C GLN A 52 8.80 -25.92 6.04
N VAL A 53 8.26 -25.73 4.84
CA VAL A 53 9.04 -25.32 3.66
C VAL A 53 9.64 -23.93 3.86
N ALA A 54 8.90 -22.99 4.45
CA ALA A 54 9.41 -21.65 4.76
C ALA A 54 10.55 -21.68 5.80
N MET A 55 10.47 -22.55 6.81
CA MET A 55 11.53 -22.74 7.80
C MET A 55 12.78 -23.34 7.15
N MET A 56 12.63 -24.40 6.34
CA MET A 56 13.76 -25.00 5.61
C MET A 56 14.45 -23.97 4.70
N LEU A 57 13.67 -23.18 3.95
CA LEU A 57 14.20 -22.13 3.11
C LEU A 57 14.94 -21.07 3.93
N ARG A 58 14.33 -20.59 5.02
CA ARG A 58 14.94 -19.61 5.93
C ARG A 58 16.28 -20.13 6.44
N ASP A 59 16.34 -21.36 6.92
CA ASP A 59 17.55 -21.91 7.53
C ASP A 59 18.66 -22.09 6.48
N ALA A 60 18.30 -22.41 5.23
CA ALA A 60 19.25 -22.48 4.12
C ALA A 60 19.84 -21.11 3.73
N ILE A 61 19.08 -20.02 3.82
CA ILE A 61 19.51 -18.67 3.42
C ILE A 61 20.10 -17.84 4.57
N THR A 62 19.76 -18.14 5.82
CA THR A 62 20.14 -17.35 7.01
C THR A 62 21.66 -17.14 7.13
N PRO A 63 22.54 -18.13 6.89
CA PRO A 63 23.99 -17.92 6.96
C PRO A 63 24.53 -16.85 6.00
N TYR A 64 23.80 -16.56 4.93
CA TYR A 64 24.17 -15.61 3.89
C TYR A 64 23.43 -14.27 4.02
N MET A 65 22.53 -14.14 5.01
CA MET A 65 21.77 -12.92 5.25
C MET A 65 22.20 -12.24 6.55
N LEU A 66 22.78 -11.05 6.42
CA LEU A 66 23.01 -10.16 7.53
C LEU A 66 21.82 -9.21 7.68
N ARG A 67 21.03 -9.42 8.73
CA ARG A 67 19.89 -8.54 9.06
C ARG A 67 20.03 -8.06 10.50
N ARG A 68 20.21 -6.74 10.68
CA ARG A 68 20.10 -6.08 11.98
C ARG A 68 18.74 -5.42 12.11
N THR A 69 18.09 -5.61 13.24
CA THR A 69 16.88 -4.89 13.62
C THR A 69 17.26 -3.63 14.40
N LYS A 70 16.33 -2.66 14.48
CA LYS A 70 16.57 -1.45 15.29
C LYS A 70 16.70 -1.76 16.78
N ASN A 71 16.09 -2.85 17.24
CA ASN A 71 16.21 -3.33 18.62
C ASN A 71 17.65 -3.78 18.91
N ASP A 72 18.31 -4.45 17.97
CA ASP A 72 19.69 -4.94 18.12
C ASP A 72 20.73 -3.81 18.30
N VAL A 73 20.36 -2.57 17.97
CA VAL A 73 21.24 -1.38 18.02
C VAL A 73 20.75 -0.35 19.05
N GLN A 74 19.65 -0.63 19.75
CA GLN A 74 19.04 0.31 20.70
C GLN A 74 19.98 0.69 21.86
N HIS A 75 20.92 -0.19 22.22
CA HIS A 75 21.98 0.10 23.21
C HIS A 75 22.98 1.19 22.77
N HIS A 76 23.13 1.40 21.46
CA HIS A 76 24.05 2.40 20.90
C HIS A 76 23.35 3.66 20.40
N VAL A 77 22.01 3.64 20.32
CA VAL A 77 21.21 4.75 19.81
C VAL A 77 19.99 4.93 20.71
N SER A 78 20.02 5.99 21.53
CA SER A 78 18.91 6.40 22.39
C SER A 78 17.77 6.99 21.54
N LEU A 79 17.00 6.12 20.88
CA LEU A 79 15.78 6.52 20.16
C LEU A 79 14.58 6.48 21.10
N PRO A 80 13.67 7.48 21.03
CA PRO A 80 12.41 7.44 21.78
C PRO A 80 11.53 6.28 21.27
N GLU A 81 10.57 5.87 22.11
CA GLU A 81 9.63 4.81 21.76
C GLU A 81 8.81 5.15 20.51
N LYS A 82 8.64 4.16 19.64
CA LYS A 82 7.84 4.28 18.43
C LYS A 82 6.37 4.06 18.78
N ASN A 83 5.56 5.12 18.69
CA ASN A 83 4.10 5.01 18.80
C ASN A 83 3.47 4.90 17.40
N GLU A 84 2.67 3.86 17.16
CA GLU A 84 1.93 3.65 15.93
C GLU A 84 0.43 3.70 16.21
N GLN A 85 -0.30 4.50 15.43
CA GLN A 85 -1.76 4.61 15.53
C GLN A 85 -2.39 4.40 14.17
N VAL A 86 -3.45 3.60 14.12
CA VAL A 86 -4.27 3.39 12.92
C VAL A 86 -5.55 4.21 13.06
N LEU A 87 -5.77 5.13 12.12
CA LEU A 87 -6.96 5.98 12.10
C LEU A 87 -8.01 5.40 11.15
N PHE A 88 -9.24 5.23 11.64
CA PHE A 88 -10.38 4.85 10.84
C PHE A 88 -11.12 6.10 10.35
N CYS A 89 -10.94 6.44 9.08
CA CYS A 89 -11.61 7.59 8.45
C CYS A 89 -12.81 7.12 7.63
N SER A 90 -14.01 7.59 7.99
CA SER A 90 -15.22 7.39 7.19
C SER A 90 -15.22 8.30 5.97
N LEU A 91 -15.76 7.82 4.84
CA LEU A 91 -15.99 8.65 3.66
C LEU A 91 -17.04 9.72 3.96
N THR A 92 -16.81 10.93 3.45
CA THR A 92 -17.82 12.00 3.45
C THR A 92 -19.00 11.65 2.54
N GLU A 93 -20.16 12.29 2.71
CA GLU A 93 -21.32 12.03 1.85
C GLU A 93 -21.06 12.34 0.37
N GLU A 94 -20.27 13.37 0.08
CA GLU A 94 -19.83 13.69 -1.28
C GLU A 94 -18.96 12.56 -1.87
N GLN A 95 -17.97 12.07 -1.11
CA GLN A 95 -17.12 10.96 -1.53
C GLN A 95 -17.94 9.68 -1.72
N LYS A 96 -18.88 9.36 -0.83
CA LYS A 96 -19.78 8.20 -0.97
C LYS A 96 -20.60 8.29 -2.26
N LYS A 97 -21.15 9.47 -2.57
CA LYS A 97 -21.94 9.70 -3.78
C LYS A 97 -21.09 9.50 -5.04
N LEU A 98 -19.89 10.09 -5.08
CA LEU A 98 -18.96 9.93 -6.20
C LEU A 98 -18.48 8.48 -6.34
N TYR A 99 -18.17 7.81 -5.22
CA TYR A 99 -17.73 6.43 -5.20
C TYR A 99 -18.81 5.49 -5.76
N LYS A 100 -20.06 5.61 -5.29
CA LYS A 100 -21.20 4.84 -5.82
C LYS A 100 -21.47 5.15 -7.30
N LYS A 101 -21.35 6.41 -7.72
CA LYS A 101 -21.49 6.81 -9.13
C LYS A 101 -20.42 6.15 -9.99
N TYR A 102 -19.16 6.14 -9.54
CA TYR A 102 -18.07 5.53 -10.28
C TYR A 102 -18.21 3.99 -10.37
N LEU A 103 -18.64 3.33 -9.29
CA LEU A 103 -18.91 1.88 -9.33
C LEU A 103 -19.99 1.48 -10.34
N ARG A 104 -20.95 2.37 -10.62
CA ARG A 104 -22.00 2.16 -11.63
C ARG A 104 -21.58 2.58 -13.04
N SER A 105 -20.36 3.07 -13.22
CA SER A 105 -19.87 3.49 -14.54
C SER A 105 -19.68 2.30 -15.47
N THR A 106 -19.72 2.57 -16.78
CA THR A 106 -19.42 1.59 -17.83
C THR A 106 -18.01 1.02 -17.69
N ASP A 107 -17.06 1.81 -17.19
CA ASP A 107 -15.67 1.37 -16.98
C ASP A 107 -15.58 0.22 -15.98
N VAL A 108 -16.29 0.34 -14.85
CA VAL A 108 -16.30 -0.69 -13.81
C VAL A 108 -17.16 -1.88 -14.25
N SER A 109 -18.32 -1.63 -14.87
CA SER A 109 -19.19 -2.68 -15.40
C SER A 109 -18.44 -3.58 -16.38
N PHE A 110 -17.69 -3.00 -17.31
CA PHE A 110 -16.87 -3.73 -18.28
C PHE A 110 -15.82 -4.62 -17.60
N ILE A 111 -15.13 -4.10 -16.59
CA ILE A 111 -14.15 -4.88 -15.80
C ILE A 111 -14.83 -6.05 -15.09
N LEU A 112 -16.02 -5.85 -14.52
CA LEU A 112 -16.75 -6.91 -13.82
C LEU A 112 -17.23 -8.01 -14.77
N HIS A 113 -17.66 -7.65 -15.98
CA HIS A 113 -18.14 -8.60 -16.99
C HIS A 113 -17.00 -9.35 -17.71
N GLU A 114 -15.82 -8.74 -17.85
CA GLU A 114 -14.68 -9.34 -18.54
C GLU A 114 -13.71 -10.11 -17.61
N LYS A 115 -14.18 -10.49 -16.41
CA LYS A 115 -13.38 -11.14 -15.35
C LYS A 115 -12.62 -12.41 -15.82
N ASN A 116 -13.05 -13.06 -16.90
CA ASN A 116 -12.39 -14.27 -17.41
C ASN A 116 -11.13 -13.98 -18.25
N ASN A 117 -10.86 -12.71 -18.63
CA ASN A 117 -9.70 -12.31 -19.44
C ASN A 117 -8.55 -11.73 -18.60
N ILE A 118 -8.25 -12.31 -17.43
CA ILE A 118 -7.22 -11.80 -16.50
C ILE A 118 -5.85 -11.71 -17.19
N GLU A 119 -5.55 -12.60 -18.14
CA GLU A 119 -4.28 -12.60 -18.88
C GLU A 119 -4.16 -11.48 -19.91
N ASN A 120 -5.25 -10.80 -20.25
CA ASN A 120 -5.24 -9.69 -21.20
C ASN A 120 -4.62 -8.43 -20.55
N GLY A 121 -3.49 -7.96 -21.09
CA GLY A 121 -2.83 -6.74 -20.63
C GLY A 121 -3.75 -5.51 -20.64
N LYS A 122 -4.71 -5.45 -21.56
CA LYS A 122 -5.72 -4.37 -21.63
C LYS A 122 -6.68 -4.41 -20.43
N TYR A 123 -7.11 -5.60 -20.02
CA TYR A 123 -7.94 -5.79 -18.83
C TYR A 123 -7.21 -5.31 -17.57
N ARG A 124 -5.96 -5.76 -17.38
CA ARG A 124 -5.13 -5.36 -16.23
C ARG A 124 -4.92 -3.85 -16.17
N ALA A 125 -4.63 -3.20 -17.30
CA ALA A 125 -4.47 -1.75 -17.36
C ALA A 125 -5.75 -1.02 -16.91
N ARG A 126 -6.92 -1.45 -17.41
CA ARG A 126 -8.22 -0.87 -17.02
C ARG A 126 -8.53 -1.07 -15.54
N LEU A 127 -8.27 -2.27 -15.01
CA LEU A 127 -8.42 -2.56 -13.58
C LEU A 127 -7.57 -1.63 -12.72
N LEU A 128 -6.30 -1.43 -13.08
CA LEU A 128 -5.39 -0.53 -12.36
C LEU A 128 -5.86 0.93 -12.41
N ILE A 129 -6.40 1.37 -13.55
CA ILE A 129 -7.01 2.71 -13.69
C ILE A 129 -8.22 2.83 -12.77
N ALA A 130 -9.10 1.83 -12.74
CA ALA A 130 -10.29 1.84 -11.91
C ALA A 130 -9.97 1.87 -10.41
N LEU A 131 -9.03 1.03 -9.96
CA LEU A 131 -8.53 1.05 -8.58
C LEU A 131 -7.89 2.39 -8.23
N SER A 132 -7.14 2.97 -9.16
CA SER A 132 -6.54 4.29 -8.98
C SER A 132 -7.58 5.39 -8.85
N ALA A 133 -8.67 5.33 -9.61
CA ALA A 133 -9.79 6.27 -9.53
C ALA A 133 -10.53 6.17 -8.20
N LEU A 134 -10.87 4.96 -7.75
CA LEU A 134 -11.49 4.72 -6.44
C LEU A 134 -10.62 5.28 -5.30
N ARG A 135 -9.31 5.00 -5.35
CA ARG A 135 -8.36 5.55 -4.37
C ARG A 135 -8.33 7.08 -4.40
N LYS A 136 -8.36 7.71 -5.58
CA LYS A 136 -8.43 9.17 -5.70
C LYS A 136 -9.66 9.74 -4.99
N ILE A 137 -10.85 9.14 -5.20
CA ILE A 137 -12.10 9.55 -4.55
C ILE A 137 -11.98 9.44 -3.03
N CYS A 138 -11.44 8.34 -2.50
CA CYS A 138 -11.25 8.14 -1.06
C CYS A 138 -10.29 9.15 -0.45
N ASN A 139 -9.28 9.60 -1.20
CA ASN A 139 -8.38 10.65 -0.75
C ASN A 139 -9.08 12.01 -0.76
N HIS A 140 -9.66 12.43 -1.90
CA HIS A 140 -10.49 13.64 -2.03
C HIS A 140 -11.39 13.56 -3.28
N PRO A 141 -12.60 14.14 -3.24
CA PRO A 141 -13.42 14.32 -4.44
C PRO A 141 -12.66 15.02 -5.57
N ASP A 142 -11.94 16.10 -5.25
CA ASP A 142 -11.21 16.90 -6.24
C ASP A 142 -10.18 16.12 -7.04
N LEU A 143 -9.50 15.14 -6.44
CA LEU A 143 -8.45 14.40 -7.15
C LEU A 143 -9.02 13.58 -8.31
N TYR A 144 -10.28 13.16 -8.16
CA TYR A 144 -11.03 12.51 -9.21
C TYR A 144 -11.55 13.54 -10.22
N LEU A 145 -12.11 14.65 -9.75
CA LEU A 145 -12.68 15.70 -10.62
C LEU A 145 -11.63 16.42 -11.50
N TYR A 146 -10.45 16.73 -10.97
CA TYR A 146 -9.34 17.34 -11.73
C TYR A 146 -8.69 16.43 -12.77
N THR A 147 -8.90 15.10 -12.67
CA THR A 147 -8.43 14.17 -13.72
C THR A 147 -9.43 14.10 -14.89
N SER A 148 -10.65 14.63 -14.73
CA SER A 148 -11.58 14.83 -15.83
C SER A 148 -11.22 16.13 -16.57
N PRO A 149 -11.21 16.15 -17.92
CA PRO A 149 -10.54 17.18 -18.73
C PRO A 149 -11.15 18.61 -18.68
N ILE A 150 -12.05 18.92 -17.74
CA ILE A 150 -12.95 20.08 -17.84
C ILE A 150 -12.51 21.28 -16.97
N VAL A 151 -11.63 21.14 -15.97
CA VAL A 151 -11.30 22.29 -15.10
C VAL A 151 -9.81 22.34 -14.73
N LYS A 152 -9.10 23.33 -15.28
CA LYS A 152 -7.72 23.69 -14.88
C LYS A 152 -7.79 24.97 -14.03
N PHE A 153 -7.34 24.91 -12.78
CA PHE A 153 -7.00 26.11 -12.02
C PHE A 153 -5.63 25.96 -11.34
N GLU A 154 -4.83 27.02 -11.48
CA GLU A 154 -3.46 27.27 -11.04
C GLU A 154 -3.33 27.34 -9.50
N PHE A 155 -2.37 26.64 -8.88
CA PHE A 155 -1.99 26.89 -7.48
C PHE A 155 -0.52 26.52 -7.19
N TYR A 156 0.34 27.54 -7.21
CA TYR A 156 1.75 27.47 -6.76
C TYR A 156 2.03 28.19 -5.42
N TYR A 157 1.12 28.97 -4.85
CA TYR A 157 1.49 29.94 -3.79
C TYR A 157 1.23 29.56 -2.31
N ILE A 158 0.71 28.37 -1.99
CA ILE A 158 0.20 28.09 -0.62
C ILE A 158 1.14 27.21 0.23
N ILE A 159 2.27 26.73 -0.31
CA ILE A 159 3.12 25.72 0.37
C ILE A 159 3.99 26.31 1.50
N TYR A 160 4.27 27.61 1.51
CA TYR A 160 5.29 28.18 2.42
C TYR A 160 4.80 28.54 3.85
N ILE A 161 3.49 28.76 4.06
CA ILE A 161 3.01 29.31 5.35
C ILE A 161 2.78 28.24 6.43
N ALA A 162 2.73 26.95 6.09
CA ALA A 162 2.39 25.88 7.05
C ALA A 162 3.57 25.22 7.77
N ILE A 163 4.83 25.50 7.37
CA ILE A 163 6.02 24.85 7.96
C ILE A 163 6.52 25.57 9.23
N LEU A 164 6.13 26.83 9.44
CA LEU A 164 6.74 27.70 10.46
C LEU A 164 6.08 27.71 11.84
N TYR A 165 4.94 27.03 12.05
CA TYR A 165 4.10 27.37 13.23
C TYR A 165 4.15 26.42 14.43
N ILE A 166 4.81 25.26 14.41
CA ILE A 166 4.86 24.36 15.57
C ILE A 166 6.22 23.66 15.62
N SER A 167 6.87 23.63 16.78
CA SER A 167 8.22 23.10 17.06
C SER A 167 8.41 21.58 16.84
N PHE A 168 7.61 20.94 15.99
CA PHE A 168 7.70 19.54 15.61
C PHE A 168 7.71 19.39 14.08
N ILE A 169 8.73 18.73 13.54
CA ILE A 169 8.81 18.40 12.11
C ILE A 169 7.93 17.17 11.85
N ILE A 170 6.80 17.36 11.18
CA ILE A 170 5.92 16.26 10.74
C ILE A 170 6.33 15.85 9.32
N LEU A 171 6.83 14.62 9.17
CA LEU A 171 7.12 14.04 7.85
C LEU A 171 5.90 13.26 7.34
N ILE A 172 5.19 13.79 6.35
CA ILE A 172 4.07 13.08 5.71
C ILE A 172 4.57 12.35 4.46
N ARG A 173 4.54 11.01 4.48
CA ARG A 173 4.95 10.17 3.35
C ARG A 173 3.74 9.81 2.50
N PHE A 174 3.67 10.36 1.29
CA PHE A 174 2.63 10.04 0.32
C PHE A 174 3.14 9.14 -0.79
N LEU A 175 2.33 8.14 -1.18
CA LEU A 175 2.60 7.28 -2.33
C LEU A 175 2.34 7.99 -3.67
N PHE A 176 1.62 9.11 -3.68
CA PHE A 176 1.32 9.91 -4.88
C PHE A 176 1.38 11.41 -4.57
N ARG A 177 2.08 12.18 -5.42
CA ARG A 177 2.24 13.65 -5.31
C ARG A 177 0.92 14.43 -5.17
N ILE A 178 -0.18 13.86 -5.66
CA ILE A 178 -1.50 14.48 -5.72
C ILE A 178 -2.22 14.47 -4.35
N LEU A 179 -1.90 13.55 -3.41
CA LEU A 179 -2.54 13.50 -2.08
C LEU A 179 -2.16 14.65 -1.14
N MET A 180 -1.03 15.34 -1.38
CA MET A 180 -0.53 16.40 -0.50
C MET A 180 -1.54 17.55 -0.33
N LYS A 181 -2.22 17.96 -1.40
CA LYS A 181 -3.12 19.14 -1.40
C LYS A 181 -4.43 18.88 -0.64
N THR A 182 -4.89 17.65 -0.71
CA THR A 182 -6.12 17.13 -0.11
C THR A 182 -6.08 17.03 1.40
N LEU A 183 -4.98 16.50 1.95
CA LEU A 183 -4.88 16.26 3.39
C LEU A 183 -4.73 17.58 4.17
N ILE A 184 -4.09 18.59 3.57
CA ILE A 184 -4.02 19.96 4.13
C ILE A 184 -5.43 20.57 4.25
N TYR A 185 -6.30 20.31 3.27
CA TYR A 185 -7.70 20.78 3.30
C TYR A 185 -8.52 20.06 4.38
N GLN A 186 -8.40 18.72 4.47
CA GLN A 186 -9.08 17.91 5.47
C GLN A 186 -8.58 18.21 6.90
N MET A 187 -7.27 18.44 7.11
CA MET A 187 -6.71 18.84 8.40
C MET A 187 -7.13 20.27 8.81
N LYS A 188 -7.27 21.20 7.86
CA LYS A 188 -7.86 22.53 8.12
C LYS A 188 -9.32 22.42 8.53
N HIS A 189 -10.08 21.53 7.90
CA HIS A 189 -11.50 21.32 8.24
C HIS A 189 -11.67 20.66 9.61
N TRP A 190 -10.83 19.67 9.95
CA TRP A 190 -10.80 19.04 11.27
C TRP A 190 -10.52 20.04 12.40
N ARG A 191 -9.59 20.99 12.20
CA ARG A 191 -9.28 22.01 13.23
C ARG A 191 -10.42 23.02 13.45
N ASN A 192 -11.27 23.26 12.45
CA ASN A 192 -12.47 24.09 12.60
C ASN A 192 -13.63 23.37 13.31
N LEU A 193 -13.61 22.04 13.38
CA LEU A 193 -14.59 21.25 14.13
C LEU A 193 -14.22 21.17 15.62
N ASP A 194 -12.93 21.08 15.95
CA ASP A 194 -12.47 21.03 17.35
C ASP A 194 -12.56 22.39 18.07
N THR A 195 -12.52 23.51 17.33
CA THR A 195 -12.68 24.85 17.94
C THR A 195 -14.15 25.24 18.17
N GLY A 196 -15.11 24.53 17.56
CA GLY A 196 -16.54 24.80 17.73
C GLY A 196 -17.24 24.04 18.85
N ASN A 197 -16.63 22.97 19.39
CA ASN A 197 -17.27 22.07 20.37
C ASN A 197 -16.59 22.04 21.75
N ILE A 198 -15.60 22.91 22.01
CA ILE A 198 -14.93 23.03 23.34
C ILE A 198 -15.47 24.24 24.14
N LEU A 199 -16.47 24.97 23.64
CA LEU A 199 -17.17 26.04 24.39
C LEU A 199 -18.66 25.76 24.66
N ALA A 200 -19.13 24.53 24.42
CA ALA A 200 -20.51 24.14 24.72
C ALA A 200 -20.62 22.66 25.15
N ARG A 201 -19.87 22.26 26.17
CA ARG A 201 -20.24 21.28 27.21
C ARG A 201 -19.06 21.02 28.16
#